data_AF-A0A958TKX3-F1
#
_entry.id   AF-A0A958TKX3-F1
#
_cell.length_a   1.000
_cell.length_b   1.000
_cell.length_c   1.000
_cell.angle_alpha   90.00
_cell.angle_beta   90.00
_cell.angle_gamma   90.00
#
_symmetry.space_group_name_H-M   'P 1'
#
loop_
_entity.id
_entity.type
_entity.pdbx_description
1 polymer ?
#
loop_
_entity_poly.entity_id
_entity_poly.type
_entity_poly.pdbx_seq_one_letter_code
_entity_poly.pdbx_strand_id
1 'polypeptide(L)'
;MRVRFYIGILFLSIQLASIVYARFIPERFFCWAPYDSHTLFEVFVTIDGKTLSQQETEKRYGYKMKGWEQRSIDNIFSLIRQYERTYGKNDRAEVKVIYSTNGHPEKEWKLTR
;
A
#
# COMPACT_ATOMS: atom_id res chain seq x y z
N MET A 1 42.03 8.81 -18.79
CA MET A 1 41.34 7.56 -19.23
C MET A 1 40.63 6.83 -18.09
N ARG A 2 41.30 6.48 -16.97
CA ARG A 2 40.73 5.66 -15.89
C ARG A 2 39.48 6.23 -15.20
N VAL A 3 39.40 7.55 -15.02
CA VAL A 3 38.23 8.21 -14.39
C VAL A 3 36.93 7.93 -15.14
N ARG A 4 36.96 7.91 -16.48
CA ARG A 4 35.77 7.61 -17.31
C ARG A 4 35.30 6.16 -17.11
N PHE A 5 36.24 5.24 -16.93
CA PHE A 5 35.92 3.84 -16.59
C PHE A 5 35.30 3.71 -15.20
N TYR A 6 35.85 4.38 -14.18
CA TYR A 6 35.28 4.36 -12.84
C TYR A 6 33.85 4.94 -12.79
N ILE A 7 33.60 6.03 -13.52
CA ILE A 7 32.25 6.60 -13.65
C ILE A 7 31.30 5.61 -14.33
N GLY A 8 31.76 4.94 -15.41
CA GLY A 8 30.96 3.93 -16.10
C GLY A 8 30.62 2.73 -15.21
N ILE A 9 31.59 2.20 -14.47
CA ILE A 9 31.39 1.11 -13.51
C ILE A 9 30.41 1.54 -12.41
N LEU A 10 30.62 2.73 -11.82
CA LEU A 10 29.73 3.25 -10.80
C LEU A 10 28.28 3.37 -11.29
N PHE A 11 28.09 3.88 -12.50
CA PHE A 11 26.76 4.00 -13.11
C PHE A 11 26.08 2.64 -13.28
N LEU A 12 26.80 1.64 -13.80
CA LEU A 12 26.27 0.27 -13.94
C LEU A 12 25.98 -0.38 -12.59
N SER A 13 26.84 -0.17 -11.58
CA SER A 13 26.61 -0.67 -10.22
C SER A 13 25.37 -0.03 -9.58
N ILE A 14 25.14 1.28 -9.76
CA ILE A 14 23.94 1.95 -9.28
C ILE A 14 22.69 1.40 -9.96
N GLN A 15 22.73 1.14 -11.27
CA GLN A 15 21.61 0.51 -11.97
C GLN A 15 21.30 -0.89 -11.43
N LEU A 16 22.32 -1.73 -11.26
CA LEU A 16 22.14 -3.07 -10.72
C LEU A 16 21.55 -3.03 -9.31
N ALA A 17 22.09 -2.16 -8.45
CA ALA A 17 21.57 -1.94 -7.10
C ALA A 17 20.11 -1.46 -7.13
N SER A 18 19.75 -0.58 -8.07
CA SER A 18 18.39 -0.06 -8.24
C SER A 18 17.41 -1.17 -8.64
N ILE A 19 17.81 -2.06 -9.55
CA ILE A 19 17.00 -3.22 -9.96
C ILE A 19 16.77 -4.16 -8.78
N VAL A 20 17.82 -4.46 -8.01
CA VAL A 20 17.72 -5.30 -6.82
C VAL A 20 16.81 -4.64 -5.78
N TYR A 21 17.00 -3.36 -5.50
CA TYR A 21 16.16 -2.60 -4.56
C TYR A 21 14.68 -2.59 -4.98
N ALA A 22 14.39 -2.38 -6.26
CA ALA A 22 13.03 -2.38 -6.80
C ALA A 22 12.27 -3.71 -6.59
N ARG A 23 12.98 -4.84 -6.38
CA ARG A 23 12.35 -6.12 -6.04
C ARG A 23 11.68 -6.14 -4.67
N PHE A 24 12.07 -5.23 -3.78
CA PHE A 24 11.59 -5.17 -2.40
C PHE A 24 10.62 -4.00 -2.15
N ILE A 25 10.28 -3.22 -3.18
CA ILE A 25 9.33 -2.11 -3.09
C ILE A 25 7.89 -2.69 -3.18
N PRO A 26 7.03 -2.45 -2.18
CA PRO A 26 5.65 -2.97 -2.16
C PRO A 26 4.72 -2.26 -3.16
N GLU A 27 5.05 -1.04 -3.61
CA GLU A 27 4.24 -0.24 -4.54
C GLU A 27 4.24 -0.71 -6.00
N ARG A 28 4.59 -1.98 -6.27
CA ARG A 28 4.64 -2.58 -7.62
C ARG A 28 3.28 -2.65 -8.32
N PHE A 29 2.19 -2.30 -7.65
CA PHE A 29 0.84 -2.24 -8.21
C PHE A 29 0.64 -1.14 -9.27
N PHE A 30 1.58 -0.21 -9.41
CA PHE A 30 1.63 0.69 -10.57
C PHE A 30 2.52 0.09 -11.67
N CYS A 31 2.07 -1.00 -12.29
CA CYS A 31 2.74 -1.60 -13.44
C CYS A 31 1.78 -1.68 -14.64
N TRP A 32 2.36 -1.70 -15.85
CA TRP A 32 1.60 -1.81 -17.10
C TRP A 32 0.93 -3.18 -17.30
N ALA A 33 1.39 -4.19 -16.56
CA ALA A 33 0.87 -5.55 -16.63
C ALA A 33 -0.32 -5.70 -15.67
N PRO A 34 -1.38 -6.43 -16.05
CA PRO A 34 -2.46 -6.76 -15.14
C PRO A 34 -1.92 -7.47 -13.91
N TYR A 35 -2.39 -7.07 -12.73
CA TYR A 35 -2.12 -7.82 -11.51
C TYR A 35 -2.93 -9.12 -11.54
N ASP A 36 -2.27 -10.24 -11.27
CA ASP A 36 -2.88 -11.57 -11.20
C ASP A 36 -3.48 -11.87 -9.80
N SER A 37 -3.40 -10.92 -8.87
CA SER A 37 -3.94 -11.06 -7.53
C SER A 37 -5.34 -10.44 -7.44
N HIS A 38 -6.29 -11.21 -6.93
CA HIS A 38 -7.60 -10.72 -6.51
C HIS A 38 -7.66 -10.77 -4.99
N THR A 39 -7.83 -9.60 -4.36
CA THR A 39 -7.91 -9.51 -2.90
C THR A 39 -9.31 -9.08 -2.48
N LEU A 40 -10.01 -9.92 -1.71
CA LEU A 40 -11.21 -9.51 -1.00
C LEU A 40 -10.77 -8.80 0.28
N PHE A 41 -11.30 -7.61 0.55
CA PHE A 41 -10.93 -6.84 1.73
C PHE A 41 -12.11 -6.09 2.34
N GLU A 42 -11.97 -5.74 3.62
CA GLU A 42 -12.87 -4.86 4.36
C GLU A 42 -12.06 -4.01 5.35
N VAL A 43 -12.32 -2.70 5.35
CA VAL A 43 -11.62 -1.73 6.19
C VAL A 43 -12.55 -1.26 7.30
N PHE A 44 -12.04 -1.30 8.52
CA PHE A 44 -12.69 -0.81 9.73
C PHE A 44 -11.89 0.35 10.29
N VAL A 45 -12.56 1.49 10.51
CA VAL A 45 -11.94 2.68 11.08
C VAL A 45 -12.68 3.06 12.34
N THR A 46 -11.94 3.21 13.43
CA THR A 46 -12.44 3.69 14.71
C THR A 46 -11.79 5.02 15.03
N ILE A 47 -12.60 6.06 15.25
CA ILE A 47 -12.15 7.41 15.60
C ILE A 47 -12.72 7.71 16.99
N ASP A 48 -11.85 8.00 17.96
CA ASP A 48 -12.24 8.30 19.35
C ASP A 48 -13.23 7.26 19.94
N GLY A 49 -13.01 5.98 19.64
CA GLY A 49 -13.86 4.87 20.10
C GLY A 49 -15.16 4.65 19.30
N LYS A 50 -15.47 5.48 18.31
CA LYS A 50 -16.61 5.31 17.40
C LYS A 50 -16.17 4.68 16.09
N THR A 51 -16.68 3.48 15.79
CA THR A 51 -16.48 2.82 14.50
C THR A 51 -17.31 3.53 13.42
N LEU A 52 -16.65 3.95 12.35
CA LEU A 52 -17.30 4.53 11.18
C LEU A 52 -18.07 3.47 10.41
N SER A 53 -19.20 3.86 9.84
CA SER A 53 -19.88 3.05 8.84
C SER A 53 -19.01 2.90 7.58
N GLN A 54 -19.33 1.90 6.75
CA GLN A 54 -18.63 1.69 5.49
C GLN A 54 -18.69 2.94 4.58
N GLN A 55 -19.85 3.60 4.52
CA GLN A 55 -20.06 4.80 3.71
C GLN A 55 -19.22 5.99 4.21
N GLU A 56 -19.13 6.18 5.52
CA GLU A 56 -18.27 7.21 6.13
C GLU A 56 -16.78 6.91 5.86
N THR A 57 -16.40 5.64 5.90
CA THR A 57 -15.03 5.18 5.63
C THR A 57 -14.65 5.41 4.17
N GLU A 58 -15.54 5.08 3.23
CA GLU A 58 -15.36 5.34 1.79
C GLU A 58 -15.27 6.84 1.51
N LYS A 59 -16.12 7.65 2.14
CA LYS A 59 -16.08 9.11 2.02
C LYS A 59 -14.79 9.70 2.58
N ARG A 60 -14.27 9.16 3.69
CA ARG A 60 -13.00 9.60 4.30
C ARG A 60 -11.83 9.40 3.34
N TYR A 61 -11.69 8.20 2.79
CA TYR A 61 -10.54 7.86 1.96
C TYR A 61 -10.73 8.11 0.46
N GLY A 62 -11.94 8.45 0.01
CA GLY A 62 -12.24 8.72 -1.39
C GLY A 62 -12.11 7.50 -2.31
N TYR A 63 -12.24 6.29 -1.75
CA TYR A 63 -12.07 5.03 -2.47
C TYR A 63 -12.97 3.94 -1.85
N LYS A 64 -13.23 2.86 -2.58
CA LYS A 64 -13.99 1.70 -2.05
C LYS A 64 -13.24 1.09 -0.87
N MET A 65 -13.95 0.80 0.22
CA MET A 65 -13.34 0.31 1.48
C MET A 65 -13.82 -1.09 1.86
N LYS A 66 -14.51 -1.75 0.92
CA LYS A 66 -14.92 -3.14 0.98
C LYS A 66 -15.01 -3.73 -0.43
N GLY A 67 -14.81 -5.04 -0.53
CA GLY A 67 -15.03 -5.82 -1.74
C GLY A 67 -13.72 -6.23 -2.40
N TRP A 68 -13.74 -6.36 -3.72
CA TRP A 68 -12.61 -6.89 -4.48
C TRP A 68 -11.66 -5.77 -4.93
N GLU A 69 -10.39 -5.87 -4.54
CA GLU A 69 -9.27 -5.12 -5.10
C GLU A 69 -8.66 -5.93 -6.25
N GLN A 70 -8.53 -5.27 -7.40
CA GLN A 70 -7.95 -5.83 -8.63
C GLN A 70 -6.42 -5.63 -8.66
N ARG A 71 -5.91 -4.82 -7.74
CA ARG A 71 -4.49 -4.54 -7.53
C ARG A 71 -3.96 -5.31 -6.30
N SER A 72 -2.69 -5.08 -5.94
CA SER A 72 -2.21 -5.49 -4.62
C SER A 72 -3.01 -4.81 -3.50
N ILE A 73 -3.22 -5.52 -2.39
CA ILE A 73 -3.74 -4.94 -1.14
C ILE A 73 -2.91 -3.75 -0.63
N ASP A 74 -1.63 -3.69 -1.01
CA ASP A 74 -0.75 -2.55 -0.69
C ASP A 74 -1.25 -1.23 -1.24
N ASN A 75 -2.09 -1.23 -2.28
CA ASN A 75 -2.79 -0.05 -2.77
C ASN A 75 -3.69 0.54 -1.67
N ILE A 76 -4.51 -0.30 -1.03
CA ILE A 76 -5.40 0.08 0.06
C ILE A 76 -4.59 0.58 1.26
N PHE A 77 -3.52 -0.14 1.63
CA PHE A 77 -2.65 0.29 2.72
C PHE A 77 -2.00 1.64 2.44
N SER A 78 -1.59 1.89 1.20
CA SER A 78 -0.94 3.15 0.81
C SER A 78 -1.93 4.32 0.83
N LEU A 79 -3.16 4.12 0.35
CA LEU A 79 -4.23 5.11 0.45
C LEU A 79 -4.52 5.50 1.90
N ILE A 80 -4.70 4.49 2.77
CA ILE A 80 -4.95 4.71 4.20
C ILE A 80 -3.76 5.42 4.84
N ARG A 81 -2.53 4.93 4.65
CA ARG A 81 -1.32 5.54 5.21
C ARG A 81 -1.14 6.97 4.76
N GLN A 82 -1.37 7.27 3.49
CA GLN A 82 -1.24 8.62 2.97
C GLN A 82 -2.26 9.54 3.63
N TYR A 83 -3.54 9.16 3.65
CA TYR A 83 -4.60 9.96 4.26
C TYR A 83 -4.34 10.21 5.75
N GLU A 84 -3.99 9.17 6.51
CA GLU A 84 -3.77 9.26 7.95
C GLU A 84 -2.49 10.05 8.29
N ARG A 85 -1.51 10.11 7.38
CA ARG A 85 -0.33 10.99 7.53
C ARG A 85 -0.62 12.46 7.20
N THR A 86 -1.52 12.73 6.27
CA THR A 86 -1.82 14.10 5.81
C THR A 86 -3.01 14.72 6.52
N TYR A 87 -4.20 14.17 6.33
CA TYR A 87 -5.46 14.75 6.80
C TYR A 87 -5.90 14.15 8.15
N GLY A 88 -5.72 12.85 8.34
CA GLY A 88 -6.14 12.11 9.54
C GLY A 88 -5.18 12.16 10.74
N LYS A 89 -4.10 12.95 10.65
CA LYS A 89 -3.01 12.96 11.62
C LYS A 89 -3.51 13.17 13.06
N ASN A 90 -4.47 14.06 13.23
CA ASN A 90 -5.00 14.44 14.55
C ASN A 90 -6.22 13.63 15.00
N ASP A 91 -6.81 12.83 14.11
CA ASP A 91 -8.11 12.17 14.34
C ASP A 91 -8.01 10.93 15.24
N ARG A 92 -6.82 10.60 15.76
CA ARG A 92 -6.57 9.40 16.60
C ARG A 92 -7.25 8.14 16.04
N ALA A 93 -7.26 8.00 14.72
CA ALA A 93 -7.93 6.91 14.05
C ALA A 93 -7.14 5.61 14.20
N GLU A 94 -7.84 4.56 14.60
CA GLU A 94 -7.39 3.18 14.57
C GLU A 94 -7.96 2.53 13.31
N VAL A 95 -7.08 2.01 12.46
CA VAL A 95 -7.49 1.40 11.18
C VAL A 95 -7.10 -0.07 11.16
N LYS A 96 -8.08 -0.92 10.91
CA LYS A 96 -7.93 -2.37 10.75
C LYS A 96 -8.42 -2.75 9.36
N VAL A 97 -7.63 -3.54 8.63
CA VAL A 97 -7.97 -4.09 7.33
C VAL A 97 -7.93 -5.60 7.43
N ILE A 98 -9.06 -6.24 7.13
CA ILE A 98 -9.16 -7.70 6.98
C ILE A 98 -9.11 -7.99 5.49
N TYR A 99 -8.26 -8.91 5.06
CA TYR A 99 -8.11 -9.22 3.65
C TYR A 99 -7.73 -10.69 3.39
N SER A 100 -8.16 -11.21 2.24
CA SER A 100 -7.81 -12.53 1.71
C SER A 100 -7.46 -12.40 0.23
N THR A 101 -6.26 -12.87 -0.14
CA THR A 101 -5.76 -12.81 -1.51
C THR A 101 -5.83 -14.20 -2.14
N ASN A 102 -6.43 -14.33 -3.33
CA ASN A 102 -6.47 -15.57 -4.11
C ASN A 102 -6.96 -16.81 -3.33
N GLY A 103 -7.89 -16.63 -2.38
CA GLY A 103 -8.42 -17.73 -1.56
C GLY A 103 -7.50 -18.22 -0.43
N HIS A 104 -6.38 -17.53 -0.19
CA HIS A 104 -5.55 -17.77 1.00
C HIS A 104 -6.28 -17.36 2.28
N PRO A 105 -5.86 -17.87 3.46
CA PRO A 105 -6.46 -17.49 4.74
C PRO A 105 -6.50 -15.98 4.94
N GLU A 106 -7.54 -15.52 5.64
CA GLU A 106 -7.68 -14.13 6.02
C GLU A 106 -6.48 -13.66 6.83
N LYS A 107 -6.04 -12.45 6.51
CA LYS A 107 -4.98 -11.73 7.19
C LYS A 107 -5.53 -10.43 7.71
N GLU A 108 -4.91 -9.96 8.78
CA GLU A 108 -5.22 -8.69 9.40
C GLU A 108 -4.03 -7.77 9.27
N TRP A 109 -4.27 -6.56 8.77
CA TRP A 109 -3.33 -5.47 8.80
C TRP A 109 -3.88 -4.36 9.70
N LYS A 110 -3.03 -3.85 10.59
CA LYS A 110 -3.34 -2.71 11.45
C LYS A 110 -2.43 -1.56 11.09
N LEU A 111 -2.99 -0.36 10.97
CA LEU A 111 -2.18 0.83 10.84
C LEU A 111 -1.43 1.06 12.16
N THR A 112 -0.11 0.89 12.11
CA THR A 112 0.77 1.31 13.21
C THR A 112 1.15 2.77 12.97
N ARG A 113 0.80 3.65 13.90
CA ARG A 113 1.14 5.09 13.87
C ARG A 113 2.58 5.32 14.31
#